data_AF-A0A957XNK9-F1
#
_entry.id   AF-A0A957XNK9-F1
#
_cell.length_a   1.000
_cell.length_b   1.000
_cell.length_c   1.000
_cell.angle_alpha   90.00
_cell.angle_beta   90.00
_cell.angle_gamma   90.00
#
_symmetry.space_group_name_H-M   'P 1'
#
loop_
_entity.id
_entity.type
_entity.pdbx_description
1 polymer ?
#
loop_
_entity_poly.entity_id
_entity_poly.type
_entity_poly.pdbx_seq_one_letter_code
_entity_poly.pdbx_strand_id
1 'polypeptide(L)'
;MSEAVSPSFEVHDKDVLAKARALLDASESPKAWADAVVAAVKRNDEWRGQRCLNLLAPEAPTSPTVRRLLSAEIGTRAAEGHIGRVNRWFAGTQHIDEVEALCVELLKTAFRCRYADHRLMGSMLGNLTVYH
;
A
#
# COMPACT_ATOMS: atom_id res chain seq x y z
N MET A 1 27.53 31.18 24.66
CA MET A 1 27.90 29.79 24.37
C MET A 1 26.80 29.24 23.48
N SER A 2 27.04 29.05 22.18
CA SER A 2 25.99 28.57 21.28
C SER A 2 25.74 27.10 21.56
N GLU A 3 24.51 26.74 21.90
CA GLU A 3 24.09 25.34 21.92
C GLU A 3 24.33 24.76 20.53
N ALA A 4 25.30 23.85 20.44
CA ALA A 4 25.46 23.04 19.26
C ALA A 4 24.17 22.20 19.15
N VAL A 5 23.29 22.59 18.22
CA VAL A 5 22.13 21.80 17.83
C VAL A 5 22.64 20.41 17.49
N SER A 6 22.35 19.43 18.34
CA SER A 6 22.60 18.02 18.05
C SER A 6 22.07 17.76 16.65
N PRO A 7 22.85 17.17 15.72
CA PRO A 7 22.32 16.85 14.41
C PRO A 7 21.05 16.03 14.63
N SER A 8 19.93 16.55 14.14
CA SER A 8 18.65 15.84 14.14
C SER A 8 18.93 14.44 13.60
N PHE A 9 18.60 13.42 14.41
CA PHE A 9 18.77 12.04 14.01
C PHE A 9 17.89 11.82 12.78
N GLU A 10 18.55 11.57 11.64
CA GLU A 10 17.90 11.28 10.37
C GLU A 10 18.42 9.92 9.90
N VAL A 11 17.51 8.96 9.82
CA VAL A 11 17.80 7.58 9.40
C VAL A 11 17.80 7.45 7.87
N HIS A 12 17.14 8.38 7.18
CA HIS A 12 17.04 8.40 5.73
C HIS A 12 18.20 9.15 5.06
N ASP A 13 18.34 8.97 3.74
CA ASP A 13 19.30 9.71 2.94
C ASP A 13 18.96 11.22 2.97
N LYS A 14 19.88 12.00 3.55
CA LYS A 14 19.70 13.44 3.77
C LYS A 14 19.60 14.23 2.47
N ASP A 15 20.32 13.81 1.42
CA ASP A 15 20.34 14.53 0.15
C ASP A 15 19.03 14.33 -0.62
N VAL A 16 18.47 13.12 -0.57
CA VAL A 16 17.16 12.82 -1.15
C VAL A 16 16.06 13.64 -0.47
N LEU A 17 16.08 13.70 0.87
CA LEU A 17 15.12 14.50 1.63
C LEU A 17 15.29 16.00 1.40
N ALA A 18 16.51 16.50 1.32
CA ALA A 18 16.79 17.91 1.03
C ALA A 18 16.27 18.32 -0.36
N LYS A 19 16.46 17.46 -1.38
CA LYS A 19 15.90 17.68 -2.72
C LYS A 19 14.38 17.71 -2.72
N ALA A 20 13.74 16.80 -1.99
CA ALA A 20 12.28 16.80 -1.84
C ALA A 20 11.79 18.08 -1.16
N ARG A 21 12.47 18.52 -0.10
CA ARG A 21 12.13 19.75 0.61
C ARG A 21 12.25 20.98 -0.28
N ALA A 22 13.38 21.14 -0.97
CA ALA A 22 13.58 22.24 -1.90
C ALA A 22 12.50 22.30 -3.01
N LEU A 23 12.03 21.13 -3.48
CA LEU A 23 10.94 21.07 -4.46
C LEU A 23 9.61 21.55 -3.86
N LEU A 24 9.32 21.20 -2.61
CA LEU A 24 8.10 21.65 -1.93
C LEU A 24 8.17 23.14 -1.58
N ASP A 25 9.32 23.62 -1.11
CA ASP A 25 9.55 25.01 -0.73
C ASP A 25 9.54 25.97 -1.93
N ALA A 26 9.76 25.45 -3.15
CA ALA A 26 9.68 26.25 -4.38
C ALA A 26 8.27 26.77 -4.68
N SER A 27 7.23 26.22 -4.05
CA SER A 27 5.84 26.68 -4.20
C SER A 27 5.02 26.34 -2.96
N GLU A 28 4.41 27.32 -2.29
CA GLU A 28 3.47 27.07 -1.19
C GLU A 28 2.05 26.69 -1.69
N SER A 29 1.97 25.83 -2.71
CA SER A 29 0.71 25.44 -3.34
C SER A 29 0.45 23.94 -3.16
N PRO A 30 -0.63 23.55 -2.45
CA PRO A 30 -1.02 22.15 -2.35
C PRO A 30 -1.22 21.48 -3.71
N LYS A 31 -1.67 22.22 -4.72
CA LYS A 31 -1.79 21.71 -6.09
C LYS A 31 -0.41 21.42 -6.70
N ALA A 32 0.54 22.34 -6.55
CA ALA A 32 1.90 22.14 -7.06
C ALA A 32 2.58 20.93 -6.39
N TRP A 33 2.37 20.74 -5.09
CA TRP A 33 2.87 19.56 -4.37
C TRP A 33 2.24 18.26 -4.88
N ALA A 34 0.92 18.25 -5.08
CA ALA A 34 0.23 17.09 -5.65
C ALA A 34 0.72 16.77 -7.07
N ASP A 35 0.86 17.78 -7.91
CA ASP A 35 1.38 17.63 -9.28
C ASP A 35 2.81 17.06 -9.28
N ALA A 36 3.65 17.47 -8.32
CA ALA A 36 5.00 16.93 -8.17
C ALA A 36 5.01 15.44 -7.79
N VAL A 37 4.13 15.03 -6.87
CA VAL A 37 3.95 13.61 -6.51
C VAL A 37 3.49 12.81 -7.72
N VAL A 38 2.47 13.27 -8.44
CA VAL A 38 1.96 12.61 -9.65
C VAL A 38 3.05 12.52 -10.72
N ALA A 39 3.83 13.58 -10.92
CA ALA A 39 4.94 13.58 -11.87
C ALA A 39 6.03 12.57 -11.48
N ALA A 40 6.33 12.42 -10.18
CA ALA A 40 7.29 11.41 -9.70
C ALA A 40 6.80 9.98 -9.97
N VAL A 41 5.52 9.70 -9.71
CA VAL A 41 4.91 8.40 -10.02
C VAL A 41 4.97 8.11 -11.52
N LYS A 42 4.62 9.07 -12.38
CA LYS A 42 4.69 8.91 -13.84
C LYS A 42 6.11 8.61 -14.34
N ARG A 43 7.12 9.31 -13.83
CA ARG A 43 8.52 9.03 -14.18
C ARG A 43 8.93 7.60 -13.79
N ASN A 44 8.43 7.09 -12.66
CA ASN A 44 8.66 5.70 -12.26
C ASN A 44 7.94 4.71 -13.19
N ASP A 45 6.70 4.98 -13.57
CA ASP A 45 5.94 4.14 -14.52
C ASP A 45 6.65 4.04 -15.88
N GLU A 46 7.15 5.17 -16.40
CA GLU A 46 7.96 5.20 -17.63
C GLU A 46 9.28 4.42 -17.45
N TRP A 47 9.96 4.58 -16.31
CA TRP A 47 11.23 3.90 -16.06
C TRP A 47 11.06 2.40 -15.83
N ARG A 48 10.41 2.01 -14.72
CA ARG A 48 10.26 0.62 -14.29
C ARG A 48 9.22 -0.14 -15.10
N GLY A 49 8.15 0.54 -15.53
CA GLY A 49 7.05 -0.08 -16.25
C GLY A 49 7.27 -0.26 -17.74
N GLN A 50 8.14 0.55 -18.38
CA GLN A 50 8.33 0.52 -19.83
C GLN A 50 9.78 0.35 -20.30
N ARG A 51 10.77 0.90 -19.58
CA ARG A 51 12.17 0.92 -20.05
C ARG A 51 13.06 -0.14 -19.42
N CYS A 52 12.69 -0.71 -18.27
CA CYS A 52 13.51 -1.68 -17.55
C CYS A 52 13.19 -3.13 -17.93
N LEU A 53 14.22 -3.97 -17.96
CA LEU A 53 14.07 -5.41 -17.75
C LEU A 53 14.05 -5.69 -16.24
N ASN A 54 12.92 -6.16 -15.72
CA ASN A 54 12.71 -6.33 -14.29
C ASN A 54 13.16 -7.72 -13.84
N LEU A 55 14.30 -7.77 -13.14
CA LEU A 55 14.96 -9.03 -12.72
C LEU A 55 14.89 -9.29 -11.20
N LEU A 56 14.16 -8.45 -10.46
CA LEU A 56 13.94 -8.65 -9.03
C LEU A 56 12.92 -9.76 -8.81
N ALA A 57 13.38 -10.91 -8.30
CA ALA A 57 12.55 -12.08 -8.04
C ALA A 57 11.26 -11.83 -7.22
N PRO A 58 11.23 -10.97 -6.17
CA PRO A 58 10.01 -10.76 -5.40
C PRO A 58 9.00 -9.82 -6.07
N GLU A 59 9.35 -9.17 -7.18
CA GLU A 59 8.46 -8.24 -7.87
C GLU A 59 7.57 -8.97 -8.87
N ALA A 60 6.26 -8.85 -8.71
CA ALA A 60 5.26 -9.44 -9.61
C ALA A 60 4.43 -8.33 -10.28
N PRO A 61 4.57 -8.11 -11.60
CA PRO A 61 3.69 -7.21 -12.34
C PRO A 61 2.23 -7.63 -12.21
N THR A 62 1.37 -6.72 -11.81
CA THR A 62 -0.07 -6.96 -11.68
C THR A 62 -0.81 -6.66 -12.99
N SER A 63 -1.86 -7.42 -13.26
CA SER A 63 -2.72 -7.23 -14.44
C SER A 63 -3.49 -5.90 -14.37
N PRO A 64 -3.94 -5.34 -15.50
CA PRO A 64 -4.76 -4.13 -15.50
C PRO A 64 -6.03 -4.24 -14.65
N THR A 65 -6.61 -5.44 -14.57
CA THR A 65 -7.78 -5.70 -13.73
C THR A 65 -7.45 -5.57 -12.25
N VAL A 66 -6.35 -6.17 -11.79
CA VAL A 66 -5.92 -6.05 -10.39
C VAL A 66 -5.66 -4.58 -10.02
N ARG A 67 -4.97 -3.83 -10.90
CA ARG A 67 -4.70 -2.41 -10.66
C ARG A 67 -5.98 -1.58 -10.53
N ARG A 68 -7.00 -1.84 -11.35
CA ARG A 68 -8.31 -1.14 -11.25
C ARG A 68 -9.05 -1.47 -9.96
N LEU A 69 -8.96 -2.72 -9.48
CA LEU A 69 -9.62 -3.13 -8.24
C LEU A 69 -8.95 -2.51 -7.00
N LEU A 70 -7.62 -2.35 -7.01
CA LEU A 70 -6.88 -1.72 -5.90
C LEU A 70 -7.29 -0.27 -5.64
N SER A 71 -7.71 0.47 -6.67
CA SER A 71 -8.19 1.85 -6.55
C SER A 71 -9.70 1.98 -6.43
N ALA A 72 -10.43 0.87 -6.30
CA ALA A 72 -11.90 0.90 -6.25
C ALA A 72 -12.41 1.36 -4.88
N GLU A 73 -13.65 1.87 -4.87
CA GLU A 73 -14.34 2.39 -3.67
C GLU A 73 -14.36 1.44 -2.48
N ILE A 74 -14.27 0.13 -2.71
CA ILE A 74 -14.24 -0.86 -1.63
C ILE A 74 -13.03 -0.69 -0.71
N GLY A 75 -11.89 -0.23 -1.25
CA GLY A 75 -10.65 -0.03 -0.50
C GLY A 75 -10.65 1.19 0.42
N THR A 76 -11.68 2.05 0.35
CA THR A 76 -11.82 3.23 1.23
C THR A 76 -12.76 2.97 2.41
N ARG A 77 -13.29 1.75 2.53
CA ARG A 77 -14.29 1.38 3.55
C ARG A 77 -13.65 0.60 4.69
N ALA A 78 -14.08 0.92 5.91
CA ALA A 78 -13.72 0.14 7.09
C ALA A 78 -14.64 -1.08 7.22
N ALA A 79 -14.05 -2.27 7.38
CA ALA A 79 -14.77 -3.52 7.55
C ALA A 79 -14.13 -4.39 8.66
N GLU A 80 -13.92 -3.79 9.82
CA GLU A 80 -13.34 -4.50 10.95
C GLU A 80 -14.22 -5.68 11.42
N GLY A 81 -13.57 -6.78 11.78
CA GLY A 81 -14.20 -8.01 12.24
C GLY A 81 -14.03 -9.19 11.28
N HIS A 82 -14.89 -10.19 11.41
CA HIS A 82 -14.97 -11.31 10.46
C HIS A 82 -16.16 -11.12 9.51
N ILE A 83 -16.16 -11.88 8.41
CA ILE A 83 -17.25 -11.91 7.44
C ILE A 83 -18.58 -12.24 8.14
N GLY A 84 -19.64 -11.49 7.81
CA GLY A 84 -20.99 -11.69 8.30
C GLY A 84 -21.47 -10.59 9.24
N ARG A 85 -22.74 -10.20 9.09
CA ARG A 85 -23.39 -9.09 9.81
C ARG A 85 -23.17 -9.06 11.33
N VAL A 86 -23.15 -10.21 11.99
CA VAL A 86 -22.99 -10.31 13.46
C VAL A 86 -21.53 -10.31 13.91
N ASN A 87 -20.59 -10.45 12.98
CA ASN A 87 -19.16 -10.52 13.23
C ASN A 87 -18.42 -9.22 12.86
N ARG A 88 -19.16 -8.23 12.36
CA ARG A 88 -18.65 -6.91 11.96
C ARG A 88 -18.88 -5.89 13.05
N TRP A 89 -17.93 -4.98 13.19
CA TRP A 89 -18.07 -3.81 14.05
C TRP A 89 -18.82 -2.65 13.37
N PHE A 90 -18.79 -2.63 12.04
CA PHE A 90 -19.41 -1.58 11.23
C PHE A 90 -20.59 -2.10 10.41
N ALA A 91 -21.56 -1.21 10.17
CA ALA A 91 -22.66 -1.48 9.25
C ALA A 91 -22.27 -1.22 7.78
N GLY A 92 -23.09 -1.68 6.84
CA GLY A 92 -22.90 -1.42 5.41
C GLY A 92 -21.83 -2.27 4.73
N THR A 93 -21.43 -3.38 5.32
CA THR A 93 -20.36 -4.26 4.78
C THR A 93 -20.88 -5.34 3.84
N GLN A 94 -22.15 -5.35 3.44
CA GLN A 94 -22.75 -6.45 2.67
C GLN A 94 -21.92 -6.87 1.45
N HIS A 95 -21.50 -5.92 0.61
CA HIS A 95 -20.70 -6.20 -0.58
C HIS A 95 -19.21 -6.40 -0.26
N ILE A 96 -18.73 -5.91 0.89
CA ILE A 96 -17.38 -6.21 1.36
C ILE A 96 -17.30 -7.66 1.81
N ASP A 97 -18.28 -8.12 2.59
CA ASP A 97 -18.43 -9.51 3.02
C ASP A 97 -18.47 -10.45 1.80
N GLU A 98 -19.17 -10.08 0.74
CA GLU A 98 -19.20 -10.83 -0.52
C GLU A 98 -17.80 -10.98 -1.14
N VAL A 99 -17.07 -9.87 -1.32
CA VAL A 99 -15.71 -9.89 -1.89
C VAL A 99 -14.73 -10.64 -1.00
N GLU A 100 -14.80 -10.45 0.32
CA GLU A 100 -13.94 -11.16 1.27
C GLU A 100 -14.22 -12.67 1.29
N ALA A 101 -15.49 -13.08 1.23
CA ALA A 101 -15.87 -14.49 1.14
C ALA A 101 -15.33 -15.14 -0.15
N LEU A 102 -15.47 -14.46 -1.30
CA LEU A 102 -14.90 -14.92 -2.56
C LEU A 102 -13.38 -15.04 -2.46
N CYS A 103 -12.70 -14.06 -1.86
CA CYS A 103 -11.25 -14.08 -1.67
C CYS A 103 -10.80 -15.28 -0.83
N VAL A 104 -11.44 -15.51 0.33
CA VAL A 104 -11.10 -16.63 1.23
C VAL A 104 -11.30 -17.98 0.56
N GLU A 105 -12.41 -18.21 -0.14
CA GLU A 105 -12.67 -19.49 -0.81
C GLU A 105 -11.77 -19.70 -2.03
N LEU A 106 -11.43 -18.63 -2.77
CA LEU A 106 -10.44 -18.69 -3.84
C LEU A 106 -9.04 -19.01 -3.30
N LEU A 107 -8.63 -18.43 -2.17
CA LEU A 107 -7.35 -18.76 -1.51
C LEU A 107 -7.31 -20.22 -1.09
N LYS A 108 -8.37 -20.73 -0.44
CA LYS A 108 -8.48 -22.15 -0.07
C LYS A 108 -8.36 -23.07 -1.27
N THR A 109 -9.01 -22.71 -2.38
CA THR A 109 -8.95 -23.47 -3.63
C THR A 109 -7.55 -23.45 -4.23
N ALA A 110 -6.92 -22.27 -4.32
CA ALA A 110 -5.59 -22.09 -4.93
C ALA A 110 -4.50 -22.83 -4.15
N PHE A 111 -4.53 -22.75 -2.81
CA PHE A 111 -3.53 -23.35 -1.93
C PHE A 111 -3.92 -24.74 -1.40
N ARG A 112 -5.10 -25.24 -1.76
CA ARG A 112 -5.62 -26.55 -1.32
C ARG A 112 -5.61 -26.70 0.21
N CYS A 113 -6.04 -25.65 0.91
CA CYS A 113 -6.07 -25.61 2.37
C CYS A 113 -7.51 -25.54 2.91
N ARG A 114 -7.68 -25.83 4.20
CA ARG A 114 -8.99 -25.72 4.88
C ARG A 114 -9.23 -24.34 5.50
N TYR A 115 -8.16 -23.56 5.67
CA TYR A 115 -8.19 -22.27 6.32
C TYR A 115 -7.30 -21.29 5.56
N ALA A 116 -7.81 -20.09 5.33
CA ALA A 116 -7.09 -18.97 4.73
C ALA A 116 -7.59 -17.66 5.38
N ASP A 117 -6.69 -16.69 5.53
CA ASP A 117 -7.01 -15.35 6.03
C ASP A 117 -6.45 -14.31 5.05
N HIS A 118 -7.33 -13.45 4.52
CA HIS A 118 -6.99 -12.43 3.52
C HIS A 118 -6.60 -11.07 4.12
N ARG A 119 -6.77 -10.88 5.43
CA ARG A 119 -6.72 -9.55 6.08
C ARG A 119 -5.29 -9.04 6.31
N LEU A 120 -4.29 -9.91 6.16
CA LEU A 120 -2.89 -9.59 6.41
C LEU A 120 -2.28 -8.83 5.22
N MET A 121 -1.92 -7.57 5.44
CA MET A 121 -1.44 -6.64 4.38
C MET A 121 0.01 -6.87 3.92
N GLY A 122 0.62 -7.99 4.27
CA GLY A 122 1.99 -8.33 3.87
C GLY A 122 2.59 -9.51 4.63
N SER A 123 3.66 -10.10 4.08
CA SER A 123 4.30 -11.30 4.63
C SER A 123 4.86 -11.09 6.04
N MET A 124 5.48 -9.94 6.32
CA MET A 124 6.03 -9.67 7.65
C MET A 124 4.94 -9.58 8.73
N LEU A 125 3.78 -9.00 8.40
CA LEU A 125 2.63 -8.99 9.32
C LEU A 125 2.09 -10.41 9.52
N GLY A 126 1.99 -11.21 8.46
CA GLY A 126 1.57 -12.60 8.59
C GLY A 126 2.51 -13.44 9.45
N ASN A 127 3.83 -13.25 9.32
CA ASN A 127 4.81 -13.88 10.20
C ASN A 127 4.59 -13.46 11.66
N LEU A 128 4.44 -12.16 11.91
CA LEU A 128 4.21 -11.63 13.26
C LEU A 128 2.93 -12.22 13.89
N THR A 129 1.85 -12.35 13.13
CA THR A 129 0.57 -12.89 13.62
C THR A 129 0.63 -14.37 13.98
N VAL A 130 1.52 -15.16 13.36
CA VAL A 130 1.60 -16.61 13.61
C VAL A 130 2.63 -16.97 14.68
N TYR A 131 3.67 -16.15 14.86
CA TYR A 131 4.76 -16.45 15.81
C TYR A 131 4.47 -16.03 17.26
N HIS A 132 3.46 -15.20 17.48
CA HIS A 132 3.00 -14.77 18.80
C HIS A 132 1.62 -15.33 19.12
#